data_AF-A0A7V4V8F1-F1
#
_entry.id   AF-A0A7V4V8F1-F1
#
_cell.length_a   1.000
_cell.length_b   1.000
_cell.length_c   1.000
_cell.angle_alpha   90.00
_cell.angle_beta   90.00
_cell.angle_gamma   90.00
#
_symmetry.space_group_name_H-M   'P 1'
#
loop_
_entity.id
_entity.type
_entity.pdbx_description
1 polymer ?
#
loop_
_entity_poly.entity_id
_entity_poly.type
_entity_poly.pdbx_seq_one_letter_code
_entity_poly.pdbx_strand_id
1 'polypeptide(L)'
;MKKFLKLKIFVMEFLIFISPLIGDTIPGVPVPGETILLIYCVGDGGNNQDFVNNIKAALNAIPVPPVLIDEVVIPDGDRNGFYDNLGGKNLKNYCEVWDLRFRGDHINQGSGQVMEDTITGAPFLPGPNSDAALFTDFLLNGGHLYIQGENQGFFGRNESVIQFLSDISGSVIGYPNYYNGTLDVNNYLATAPENLSSDFNILNSSVVLNTDYAGAIPLTQVGKGRPLTTLIVNSITSAMDLAFLPTDLNTGNGKIFINFETNCLLTGRFDLNNEGKYIQNIYDYLATCYKFTITKTVNPGKICLGESATYTICYSNTGKDLPNVSLWDTIPNCLGIISTSQPPTGINGKLYWWNLGTVPSGTNACINIVVRGENLNCE
;
A
#
# COMPACT_ATOMS: atom_id res chain seq x y z
N MET A 1 -55.52 -2.78 -0.07
CA MET A 1 -54.09 -2.49 -0.35
C MET A 1 -53.23 -3.47 0.44
N LYS A 2 -52.39 -4.28 -0.22
CA LYS A 2 -51.37 -5.09 0.50
C LYS A 2 -50.33 -4.12 1.08
N LYS A 3 -50.06 -4.21 2.38
CA LYS A 3 -48.99 -3.44 3.02
C LYS A 3 -47.67 -4.20 2.84
N PHE A 4 -46.65 -3.51 2.35
CA PHE A 4 -45.33 -4.07 2.08
C PHE A 4 -44.29 -3.50 3.06
N LEU A 5 -43.35 -4.34 3.45
CA LEU A 5 -42.11 -3.96 4.15
C LEU A 5 -41.06 -3.60 3.10
N LYS A 6 -40.46 -2.41 3.22
CA LYS A 6 -39.27 -2.05 2.44
C LYS A 6 -38.05 -2.41 3.28
N LEU A 7 -37.28 -3.39 2.80
CA LEU A 7 -36.10 -3.85 3.51
C LEU A 7 -34.96 -2.85 3.31
N LYS A 8 -34.29 -2.50 4.40
CA LYS A 8 -33.07 -1.69 4.38
C LYS A 8 -31.89 -2.56 4.82
N ILE A 9 -30.70 -2.18 4.37
CA ILE A 9 -29.43 -2.66 4.92
C ILE A 9 -29.16 -1.76 6.13
N PHE A 10 -29.14 -2.34 7.32
CA PHE A 10 -28.82 -1.65 8.56
C PHE A 10 -27.34 -1.83 8.91
N VAL A 11 -26.89 -1.06 9.91
CA VAL A 11 -25.50 -0.96 10.34
C VAL A 11 -24.93 -2.34 10.61
N MET A 12 -23.93 -2.67 9.80
CA MET A 12 -23.10 -3.86 9.92
C MET A 12 -21.77 -3.37 10.43
N GLU A 13 -21.33 -3.91 11.56
CA GLU A 13 -20.01 -3.62 12.11
C GLU A 13 -19.11 -4.82 11.91
N PHE A 14 -17.94 -4.57 11.34
CA PHE A 14 -16.87 -5.54 11.23
C PHE A 14 -15.75 -5.07 12.15
N LEU A 15 -15.63 -5.73 13.30
CA LEU A 15 -14.63 -5.40 14.30
C LEU A 15 -13.44 -6.35 14.15
N ILE A 16 -12.26 -5.76 14.00
CA ILE A 16 -10.98 -6.47 14.06
C ILE A 16 -10.20 -5.90 15.24
N PHE A 17 -9.84 -6.76 16.19
CA PHE A 17 -8.90 -6.42 17.23
C PHE A 17 -7.50 -6.69 16.73
N ILE A 18 -6.88 -5.66 16.16
CA ILE A 18 -5.53 -5.74 15.63
C ILE A 18 -4.56 -5.34 16.73
N SER A 19 -3.77 -6.28 17.25
CA SER A 19 -2.56 -5.94 17.98
C SER A 19 -1.61 -5.24 16.99
N PRO A 20 -1.00 -4.09 17.33
CA PRO A 20 -0.05 -3.44 16.43
C PRO A 20 1.13 -4.38 16.23
N LEU A 21 1.13 -5.13 15.13
CA LEU A 21 2.34 -5.81 14.67
C LEU A 21 3.23 -4.71 14.09
N ILE A 22 4.36 -4.52 14.78
CA ILE A 22 5.42 -3.58 14.42
C ILE A 22 6.45 -4.41 13.66
N GLY A 23 6.67 -4.10 12.37
CA GLY A 23 7.64 -4.81 11.51
C GLY A 23 7.14 -6.15 10.96
N ASP A 24 7.85 -6.67 9.95
CA ASP A 24 7.72 -8.06 9.56
C ASP A 24 7.84 -8.96 10.80
N THR A 25 6.93 -9.93 10.93
CA THR A 25 6.90 -10.82 12.09
C THR A 25 7.62 -12.12 11.90
N ILE A 26 8.05 -12.44 10.68
CA ILE A 26 8.76 -13.69 10.40
C ILE A 26 9.84 -13.44 9.34
N PRO A 27 11.04 -13.01 9.78
CA PRO A 27 12.20 -12.92 8.90
C PRO A 27 12.38 -14.21 8.11
N GLY A 28 12.51 -14.11 6.79
CA GLY A 28 12.77 -15.26 5.93
C GLY A 28 11.57 -15.84 5.17
N VAL A 29 10.37 -15.25 5.25
CA VAL A 29 9.19 -15.71 4.49
C VAL A 29 8.42 -14.53 3.90
N PRO A 30 8.30 -14.43 2.56
CA PRO A 30 7.59 -13.32 1.94
C PRO A 30 6.10 -13.48 2.18
N VAL A 31 5.37 -12.39 2.40
CA VAL A 31 3.92 -12.48 2.51
C VAL A 31 3.30 -12.82 1.15
N PRO A 32 2.49 -13.88 1.07
CA PRO A 32 1.92 -14.36 -0.18
C PRO A 32 0.79 -13.47 -0.75
N GLY A 33 0.84 -13.18 -2.05
CA GLY A 33 -0.35 -12.92 -2.87
C GLY A 33 -0.95 -11.51 -2.81
N GLU A 34 -0.18 -10.50 -2.41
CA GLU A 34 -0.63 -9.11 -2.46
C GLU A 34 -0.69 -8.62 -3.92
N THR A 35 -1.66 -7.74 -4.21
CA THR A 35 -1.71 -7.02 -5.48
C THR A 35 -1.02 -5.67 -5.31
N ILE A 36 0.01 -5.44 -6.13
CA ILE A 36 0.77 -4.19 -6.18
C ILE A 36 0.26 -3.35 -7.35
N LEU A 37 0.04 -2.06 -7.10
CA LEU A 37 -0.17 -1.08 -8.17
C LEU A 37 1.15 -0.36 -8.49
N LEU A 38 1.71 -0.59 -9.68
CA LEU A 38 2.85 0.16 -10.19
C LEU A 38 2.37 1.40 -10.93
N ILE A 39 2.88 2.57 -10.54
CA ILE A 39 2.66 3.85 -11.22
C ILE A 39 3.99 4.27 -11.82
N TYR A 40 4.05 4.49 -13.13
CA TYR A 40 5.27 4.91 -13.81
C TYR A 40 4.95 5.76 -15.05
N CYS A 41 5.91 6.58 -15.47
CA CYS A 41 5.78 7.43 -16.65
C CYS A 41 6.55 6.86 -17.85
N VAL A 42 6.13 7.25 -19.05
CA VAL A 42 6.84 6.95 -20.31
C VAL A 42 7.37 8.24 -20.94
N GLY A 43 8.22 8.12 -21.97
CA GLY A 43 8.69 9.26 -22.77
C GLY A 43 10.19 9.56 -22.68
N ASP A 44 10.94 8.86 -21.85
CA ASP A 44 12.37 9.13 -21.58
C ASP A 44 13.35 8.34 -22.46
N GLY A 45 12.90 7.87 -23.62
CA GLY A 45 13.69 6.99 -24.49
C GLY A 45 13.77 5.53 -24.05
N GLY A 46 12.99 5.14 -23.02
CA GLY A 46 12.79 3.74 -22.62
C GLY A 46 13.46 3.35 -21.30
N ASN A 47 14.21 4.26 -20.66
CA ASN A 47 14.91 3.96 -19.41
C ASN A 47 13.95 3.63 -18.27
N ASN A 48 12.87 4.40 -18.10
CA ASN A 48 11.88 4.12 -17.07
C ASN A 48 11.08 2.84 -17.36
N GLN A 49 10.87 2.53 -18.65
CA GLN A 49 10.24 1.27 -19.03
C GLN A 49 11.11 0.06 -18.66
N ASP A 50 12.42 0.18 -18.89
CA ASP A 50 13.42 -0.81 -18.49
C ASP A 50 13.48 -0.96 -16.96
N PHE A 51 13.52 0.16 -16.23
CA PHE A 51 13.47 0.18 -14.76
C PHE A 51 12.26 -0.62 -14.24
N VAL A 52 11.07 -0.28 -14.70
CA VAL A 52 9.82 -0.94 -14.27
C VAL A 52 9.81 -2.41 -14.68
N ASN A 53 10.35 -2.76 -15.85
CA ASN A 53 10.45 -4.16 -16.27
C ASN A 53 11.37 -4.98 -15.36
N ASN A 54 12.48 -4.40 -14.89
CA ASN A 54 13.39 -5.04 -13.95
C ASN A 54 12.76 -5.20 -12.55
N ILE A 55 12.04 -4.18 -12.06
CA ILE A 55 11.21 -4.30 -10.84
C ILE A 55 10.22 -5.45 -10.99
N LYS A 56 9.47 -5.50 -12.11
CA LYS A 56 8.53 -6.60 -12.39
C LYS A 56 9.24 -7.96 -12.45
N ALA A 57 10.44 -8.03 -13.01
CA ALA A 57 11.23 -9.27 -13.04
C ALA A 57 11.60 -9.74 -11.63
N ALA A 58 12.00 -8.82 -10.75
CA ALA A 58 12.29 -9.11 -9.35
C ALA A 58 11.04 -9.62 -8.59
N LEU A 59 9.92 -8.92 -8.72
CA LEU A 59 8.65 -9.30 -8.09
C LEU A 59 8.12 -10.65 -8.58
N ASN A 60 8.21 -10.92 -9.89
CA ASN A 60 7.79 -12.21 -10.47
C ASN A 60 8.70 -13.38 -10.08
N ALA A 61 9.90 -13.10 -9.56
CA ALA A 61 10.82 -14.11 -9.07
C ALA A 61 10.56 -14.50 -7.59
N ILE A 62 9.63 -13.84 -6.90
CA ILE A 62 9.19 -14.23 -5.55
C ILE A 62 8.46 -15.58 -5.63
N PRO A 63 8.80 -16.55 -4.76
CA PRO A 63 8.19 -17.87 -4.76
C PRO A 63 6.69 -17.80 -4.44
N VAL A 64 5.99 -18.89 -4.77
CA VAL A 64 4.53 -19.04 -4.75
C VAL A 64 3.89 -18.57 -3.43
N PRO A 65 2.75 -17.84 -3.50
CA PRO A 65 1.98 -17.49 -4.68
C PRO A 65 2.50 -16.23 -5.40
N PRO A 66 2.25 -16.14 -6.73
CA PRO A 66 2.72 -15.03 -7.54
C PRO A 66 2.23 -13.68 -7.01
N VAL A 67 3.11 -12.68 -7.04
CA VAL A 67 2.73 -11.28 -6.86
C VAL A 67 1.83 -10.87 -8.02
N LEU A 68 0.66 -10.31 -7.70
CA LEU A 68 -0.23 -9.74 -8.72
C LEU A 68 0.16 -8.29 -8.96
N ILE A 69 0.26 -7.88 -10.22
CA ILE A 69 0.73 -6.55 -10.60
C ILE A 69 -0.32 -5.89 -11.49
N ASP A 70 -0.82 -4.75 -11.02
CA ASP A 70 -1.58 -3.79 -11.82
C ASP A 70 -0.70 -2.60 -12.18
N GLU A 71 -0.99 -1.96 -13.30
CA GLU A 71 -0.21 -0.83 -13.81
C GLU A 71 -1.09 0.40 -14.05
N VAL A 72 -0.52 1.58 -13.79
CA VAL A 72 -0.98 2.89 -14.23
C VAL A 72 0.20 3.58 -14.91
N VAL A 73 0.03 3.88 -16.20
CA VAL A 73 1.06 4.51 -17.02
C VAL A 73 0.72 5.98 -17.20
N ILE A 74 1.65 6.85 -16.83
CA ILE A 74 1.55 8.29 -17.02
C ILE A 74 2.11 8.64 -18.39
N PRO A 75 1.30 9.20 -19.31
CA PRO A 75 1.76 9.59 -20.63
C PRO A 75 2.83 10.68 -20.55
N ASP A 76 3.71 10.71 -21.56
CA ASP A 76 4.63 11.83 -21.75
C ASP A 76 3.85 13.15 -21.93
N GLY A 77 4.23 14.19 -21.19
CA GLY A 77 3.54 15.48 -21.18
C GLY A 77 2.42 15.64 -20.13
N ASP A 78 2.02 14.57 -19.43
CA ASP A 78 0.93 14.62 -18.44
C ASP A 78 1.38 15.11 -17.06
N ARG A 79 1.13 16.39 -16.76
CA ARG A 79 1.60 17.09 -15.55
C ARG A 79 0.52 17.30 -14.51
N ASN A 80 -0.58 16.55 -14.59
CA ASN A 80 -1.75 16.72 -13.72
C ASN A 80 -1.73 15.81 -12.48
N GLY A 81 -0.64 15.07 -12.26
CA GLY A 81 -0.59 13.95 -11.33
C GLY A 81 -1.10 12.68 -12.00
N PHE A 82 -1.30 11.61 -11.23
CA PHE A 82 -1.71 10.31 -11.80
C PHE A 82 -3.22 10.05 -11.76
N TYR A 83 -4.01 10.94 -11.17
CA TYR A 83 -5.42 10.70 -10.85
C TYR A 83 -6.28 10.38 -12.08
N ASP A 84 -6.13 11.15 -13.15
CA ASP A 84 -6.87 10.98 -14.40
C ASP A 84 -6.43 9.74 -15.19
N ASN A 85 -5.21 9.22 -14.93
CA ASN A 85 -4.74 7.96 -15.50
C ASN A 85 -5.16 6.71 -14.69
N LEU A 86 -5.78 6.86 -13.50
CA LEU A 86 -6.21 5.70 -12.68
C LEU A 86 -7.25 4.82 -13.38
N GLY A 87 -8.02 5.36 -14.34
CA GLY A 87 -8.99 4.57 -15.11
C GLY A 87 -10.06 3.88 -14.23
N GLY A 88 -10.42 4.48 -13.10
CA GLY A 88 -11.37 3.92 -12.13
C GLY A 88 -10.77 3.03 -11.05
N LYS A 89 -9.45 2.77 -11.08
CA LYS A 89 -8.74 2.14 -9.96
C LYS A 89 -8.82 3.00 -8.71
N ASN A 90 -8.92 2.36 -7.55
CA ASN A 90 -8.89 3.02 -6.25
C ASN A 90 -7.73 2.42 -5.45
N LEU A 91 -6.82 3.27 -4.97
CA LEU A 91 -5.62 2.86 -4.24
C LEU A 91 -5.97 2.01 -3.02
N LYS A 92 -7.15 2.22 -2.40
CA LYS A 92 -7.61 1.45 -1.24
C LYS A 92 -7.76 -0.04 -1.50
N ASN A 93 -7.89 -0.45 -2.77
CA ASN A 93 -8.01 -1.85 -3.17
C ASN A 93 -6.67 -2.58 -3.21
N TYR A 94 -5.55 -1.86 -3.09
CA TYR A 94 -4.20 -2.41 -3.10
C TYR A 94 -3.61 -2.42 -1.70
N CYS A 95 -2.73 -3.38 -1.43
CA CYS A 95 -1.88 -3.32 -0.24
C CYS A 95 -0.72 -2.36 -0.46
N GLU A 96 -0.11 -2.48 -1.63
CA GLU A 96 1.07 -1.74 -2.01
C GLU A 96 0.80 -0.89 -3.25
N VAL A 97 1.27 0.35 -3.20
CA VAL A 97 1.33 1.24 -4.37
C VAL A 97 2.79 1.64 -4.52
N TRP A 98 3.35 1.45 -5.71
CA TRP A 98 4.74 1.79 -5.99
C TRP A 98 4.77 2.92 -7.01
N ASP A 99 5.12 4.12 -6.53
CA ASP A 99 5.36 5.28 -7.38
C ASP A 99 6.79 5.24 -7.93
N LEU A 100 6.92 4.55 -9.05
CA LEU A 100 8.14 4.35 -9.83
C LEU A 100 8.30 5.40 -10.94
N ARG A 101 7.56 6.50 -10.88
CA ARG A 101 7.72 7.58 -11.87
C ARG A 101 9.11 8.18 -11.72
N PHE A 102 9.89 8.05 -12.78
CA PHE A 102 11.22 8.63 -12.94
C PHE A 102 11.44 8.96 -14.41
N ARG A 103 12.08 10.09 -14.66
CA ARG A 103 12.43 10.54 -16.02
C ARG A 103 13.90 10.88 -16.08
N GLY A 104 14.70 10.02 -16.71
CA GLY A 104 16.15 10.24 -16.83
C GLY A 104 16.53 11.48 -17.64
N ASP A 105 15.64 11.95 -18.51
CA ASP A 105 15.76 13.17 -19.29
C ASP A 105 15.38 14.45 -18.52
N HIS A 106 14.92 14.33 -17.27
CA HIS A 106 14.54 15.45 -16.41
C HIS A 106 15.70 16.03 -15.58
N ILE A 107 16.94 15.65 -15.89
CA ILE A 107 18.13 16.19 -15.22
C ILE A 107 18.26 17.72 -15.47
N ASN A 108 18.54 18.47 -14.41
CA ASN A 108 18.68 19.94 -14.41
C ASN A 108 17.39 20.73 -14.69
N GLN A 109 16.22 20.15 -14.43
CA GLN A 109 14.99 20.93 -14.36
C GLN A 109 15.09 22.02 -13.28
N GLY A 110 14.43 23.16 -13.51
CA GLY A 110 14.36 24.20 -12.49
C GLY A 110 13.60 23.74 -11.25
N SER A 111 13.98 24.27 -10.08
CA SER A 111 13.20 24.16 -8.83
C SER A 111 11.77 24.69 -9.02
N GLY A 112 10.80 24.08 -8.33
CA GLY A 112 9.40 24.52 -8.33
C GLY A 112 8.57 24.08 -9.54
N GLN A 113 9.13 23.28 -10.46
CA GLN A 113 8.42 22.84 -11.65
C GLN A 113 7.54 21.61 -11.37
N VAL A 114 6.36 21.57 -11.98
CA VAL A 114 5.49 20.38 -11.99
C VAL A 114 5.69 19.64 -13.31
N MET A 115 6.03 18.36 -13.21
CA MET A 115 6.31 17.45 -14.31
C MET A 115 5.55 16.13 -14.12
N GLU A 116 5.69 15.22 -15.08
CA GLU A 116 5.02 13.93 -15.15
C GLU A 116 5.42 12.98 -14.00
N ASP A 117 6.63 13.16 -13.47
CA ASP A 117 7.20 12.43 -12.33
C ASP A 117 7.07 13.16 -10.99
N THR A 118 6.50 14.36 -10.96
CA THR A 118 6.22 15.10 -9.73
C THR A 118 5.11 14.43 -8.93
N ILE A 119 5.29 14.32 -7.60
CA ILE A 119 4.18 14.04 -6.67
C ILE A 119 3.38 15.33 -6.52
N THR A 120 2.22 15.42 -7.20
CA THR A 120 1.38 16.61 -7.09
C THR A 120 0.79 16.80 -5.69
N GLY A 121 0.77 18.03 -5.19
CA GLY A 121 0.43 18.38 -3.81
C GLY A 121 0.72 19.85 -3.52
N ALA A 122 0.66 20.27 -2.27
CA ALA A 122 1.16 21.61 -1.94
C ALA A 122 2.70 21.56 -1.86
N PRO A 123 3.46 22.50 -2.48
CA PRO A 123 3.01 23.58 -3.37
C PRO A 123 2.86 23.17 -4.86
N PHE A 124 3.28 21.97 -5.23
CA PHE A 124 3.29 21.42 -6.59
C PHE A 124 1.92 20.96 -7.11
N LEU A 125 1.03 21.86 -7.54
CA LEU A 125 -0.34 21.55 -8.00
C LEU A 125 -1.22 20.91 -6.90
N PRO A 126 -1.65 21.69 -5.88
CA PRO A 126 -2.47 21.19 -4.79
C PRO A 126 -3.91 20.92 -5.23
N GLY A 127 -4.54 19.91 -4.64
CA GLY A 127 -5.96 19.63 -4.84
C GLY A 127 -6.39 18.33 -4.17
N PRO A 128 -7.70 18.08 -4.05
CA PRO A 128 -8.21 16.84 -3.46
C PRO A 128 -7.86 15.58 -4.26
N ASN A 129 -7.53 15.75 -5.55
CA ASN A 129 -7.11 14.68 -6.46
C ASN A 129 -5.60 14.70 -6.72
N SER A 130 -4.82 15.48 -5.96
CA SER A 130 -3.37 15.47 -6.11
C SER A 130 -2.79 14.14 -5.60
N ASP A 131 -1.63 13.77 -6.12
CA ASP A 131 -0.92 12.53 -5.75
C ASP A 131 -0.72 12.44 -4.23
N ALA A 132 -0.27 13.52 -3.61
CA ALA A 132 -0.08 13.62 -2.17
C ALA A 132 -1.39 13.40 -1.38
N ALA A 133 -2.53 13.89 -1.86
CA ALA A 133 -3.82 13.66 -1.22
C ALA A 133 -4.25 12.19 -1.33
N LEU A 134 -4.05 11.59 -2.51
CA LEU A 134 -4.36 10.18 -2.77
C LEU A 134 -3.46 9.24 -1.97
N PHE A 135 -2.15 9.49 -1.92
CA PHE A 135 -1.21 8.73 -1.10
C PHE A 135 -1.48 8.91 0.40
N THR A 136 -1.85 10.11 0.86
CA THR A 136 -2.22 10.33 2.26
C THR A 136 -3.47 9.51 2.64
N ASP A 137 -4.53 9.57 1.84
CA ASP A 137 -5.75 8.77 2.09
C ASP A 137 -5.45 7.26 1.99
N PHE A 138 -4.58 6.84 1.08
CA PHE A 138 -4.12 5.45 0.99
C PHE A 138 -3.40 4.97 2.27
N LEU A 139 -2.45 5.76 2.78
CA LEU A 139 -1.71 5.46 4.03
C LEU A 139 -2.64 5.48 5.26
N LEU A 140 -3.57 6.44 5.34
CA LEU A 140 -4.59 6.49 6.41
C LEU A 140 -5.42 5.19 6.47
N ASN A 141 -5.67 4.57 5.32
CA ASN A 141 -6.39 3.30 5.19
C ASN A 141 -5.46 2.08 5.22
N GLY A 142 -4.27 2.22 5.80
CA GLY A 142 -3.32 1.14 6.05
C GLY A 142 -2.56 0.63 4.82
N GLY A 143 -2.57 1.39 3.71
CA GLY A 143 -1.76 1.09 2.53
C GLY A 143 -0.26 1.30 2.76
N HIS A 144 0.57 0.72 1.91
CA HIS A 144 2.03 0.76 2.01
C HIS A 144 2.62 1.28 0.69
N LEU A 145 3.56 2.22 0.77
CA LEU A 145 4.00 3.00 -0.39
C LEU A 145 5.51 2.80 -0.67
N TYR A 146 5.85 2.44 -1.90
CA TYR A 146 7.20 2.64 -2.43
C TYR A 146 7.23 3.98 -3.16
N ILE A 147 8.22 4.83 -2.90
CA ILE A 147 8.52 6.01 -3.71
C ILE A 147 9.93 5.92 -4.28
N GLN A 148 10.08 6.06 -5.60
CA GLN A 148 11.38 6.29 -6.21
C GLN A 148 11.77 7.78 -6.10
N GLY A 149 12.82 8.11 -5.38
CA GLY A 149 13.51 9.42 -5.44
C GLY A 149 14.71 9.35 -6.39
N GLU A 150 15.56 10.37 -6.34
CA GLU A 150 16.81 10.41 -7.13
C GLU A 150 17.87 11.33 -6.52
N ASN A 151 19.01 11.51 -7.18
CA ASN A 151 20.03 12.48 -6.77
C ASN A 151 19.62 13.96 -6.99
N GLN A 152 20.46 14.85 -6.46
CA GLN A 152 20.24 16.30 -6.46
C GLN A 152 19.87 16.95 -7.81
N GLY A 153 20.18 16.32 -8.95
CA GLY A 153 19.92 16.86 -10.29
C GLY A 153 18.46 16.83 -10.73
N PHE A 154 17.58 16.12 -10.03
CA PHE A 154 16.17 15.90 -10.41
C PHE A 154 15.19 16.67 -9.53
N PHE A 155 15.17 18.00 -9.66
CA PHE A 155 14.38 18.90 -8.81
C PHE A 155 12.87 18.61 -8.85
N GLY A 156 12.29 18.46 -10.05
CA GLY A 156 10.85 18.23 -10.21
C GLY A 156 10.34 16.98 -9.49
N ARG A 157 11.16 15.92 -9.43
CA ARG A 157 10.89 14.72 -8.63
C ARG A 157 11.18 14.95 -7.15
N ASN A 158 12.43 15.28 -6.82
CA ASN A 158 12.90 15.23 -5.43
C ASN A 158 12.29 16.28 -4.52
N GLU A 159 12.03 17.50 -5.01
CA GLU A 159 11.39 18.52 -4.17
C GLU A 159 9.98 18.09 -3.76
N SER A 160 9.23 17.49 -4.69
CA SER A 160 7.88 17.00 -4.42
C SER A 160 7.87 15.77 -3.51
N VAL A 161 8.82 14.85 -3.70
CA VAL A 161 9.02 13.68 -2.84
C VAL A 161 9.36 14.09 -1.41
N ILE A 162 10.33 14.99 -1.24
CA ILE A 162 10.76 15.47 0.09
C ILE A 162 9.67 16.27 0.77
N GLN A 163 8.94 17.09 0.02
CA GLN A 163 7.80 17.83 0.54
C GLN A 163 6.72 16.86 1.05
N PHE A 164 6.33 15.87 0.24
CA PHE A 164 5.37 14.85 0.64
C PHE A 164 5.82 14.08 1.89
N LEU A 165 7.07 13.61 1.92
CA LEU A 165 7.63 12.89 3.07
C LEU A 165 7.68 13.76 4.33
N SER A 166 8.00 15.05 4.18
CA SER A 166 8.05 15.99 5.30
C SER A 166 6.66 16.24 5.90
N ASP A 167 5.65 16.40 5.03
CA ASP A 167 4.26 16.64 5.44
C ASP A 167 3.65 15.39 6.10
N ILE A 168 3.83 14.22 5.48
CA ILE A 168 3.23 12.98 5.95
C ILE A 168 3.87 12.46 7.25
N SER A 169 5.15 12.78 7.49
CA SER A 169 5.85 12.45 8.74
C SER A 169 5.76 13.55 9.82
N GLY A 170 5.47 14.80 9.41
CA GLY A 170 5.51 15.96 10.29
C GLY A 170 6.93 16.36 10.71
N SER A 171 7.95 15.98 9.93
CA SER A 171 9.36 16.27 10.19
C SER A 171 10.08 16.60 8.90
N VAL A 172 10.89 17.66 8.90
CA VAL A 172 11.63 18.07 7.70
C VAL A 172 12.63 16.99 7.31
N ILE A 173 12.54 16.55 6.05
CA ILE A 173 13.54 15.71 5.38
C ILE A 173 14.45 16.63 4.55
N GLY A 174 15.75 16.36 4.55
CA GLY A 174 16.74 17.07 3.75
C GLY A 174 16.61 16.84 2.25
N TYR A 175 17.48 17.47 1.47
CA TYR A 175 17.58 17.26 0.03
C TYR A 175 18.69 16.26 -0.30
N PRO A 176 18.52 15.30 -1.25
CA PRO A 176 19.55 14.32 -1.55
C PRO A 176 20.76 15.02 -2.15
N ASN A 177 21.94 14.61 -1.71
CA ASN A 177 23.19 14.87 -2.43
C ASN A 177 23.44 13.78 -3.47
N TYR A 178 24.43 13.96 -4.32
CA TYR A 178 24.87 12.97 -5.31
C TYR A 178 26.07 12.17 -4.82
N TYR A 179 26.05 10.85 -5.03
CA TYR A 179 27.14 9.91 -4.83
C TYR A 179 27.45 9.14 -6.13
N ASN A 180 28.71 8.81 -6.34
CA ASN A 180 29.13 7.97 -7.45
C ASN A 180 30.15 6.95 -6.97
N GLY A 181 29.83 5.68 -7.17
CA GLY A 181 30.68 4.57 -6.76
C GLY A 181 29.86 3.31 -6.57
N THR A 182 30.39 2.38 -5.79
CA THR A 182 29.68 1.15 -5.43
C THR A 182 29.11 1.28 -4.03
N LEU A 183 27.90 0.77 -3.84
CA LEU A 183 27.29 0.59 -2.52
C LEU A 183 27.39 -0.88 -2.11
N ASP A 184 28.07 -1.14 -1.00
CA ASP A 184 27.88 -2.38 -0.28
C ASP A 184 26.50 -2.33 0.39
N VAL A 185 25.52 -3.05 -0.17
CA VAL A 185 24.18 -3.05 0.41
C VAL A 185 24.16 -3.59 1.82
N ASN A 186 25.17 -4.36 2.25
CA ASN A 186 25.26 -4.86 3.62
C ASN A 186 25.51 -3.79 4.67
N ASN A 187 25.78 -2.55 4.26
CA ASN A 187 25.98 -1.44 5.18
C ASN A 187 24.64 -0.88 5.69
N TYR A 188 23.94 -1.70 6.47
CA TYR A 188 22.67 -1.35 7.11
C TYR A 188 22.86 -0.70 8.47
N LEU A 189 21.94 0.20 8.85
CA LEU A 189 21.90 0.69 10.22
C LEU A 189 21.27 -0.36 11.14
N ALA A 190 21.98 -0.75 12.21
CA ALA A 190 21.50 -1.76 13.17
C ALA A 190 20.20 -1.39 13.94
N THR A 191 19.74 -0.14 13.84
CA THR A 191 18.49 0.35 14.45
C THR A 191 17.38 0.62 13.43
N ALA A 192 17.56 0.15 12.20
CA ALA A 192 16.58 0.24 11.12
C ALA A 192 15.29 -0.54 11.45
N PRO A 193 14.13 -0.11 10.91
CA PRO A 193 12.85 -0.79 11.08
C PRO A 193 12.82 -2.13 10.37
N GLU A 194 13.62 -2.24 9.29
CA GLU A 194 13.86 -3.43 8.52
C GLU A 194 15.37 -3.65 8.45
N ASN A 195 15.83 -4.88 8.66
CA ASN A 195 17.25 -5.21 8.47
C ASN A 195 17.37 -6.12 7.25
N LEU A 196 17.59 -5.54 6.06
CA LEU A 196 17.65 -6.30 4.81
C LEU A 196 18.81 -7.32 4.77
N SER A 197 19.77 -7.26 5.72
CA SER A 197 20.80 -8.32 5.88
C SER A 197 20.29 -9.60 6.54
N SER A 198 19.11 -9.58 7.16
CA SER A 198 18.51 -10.75 7.84
C SER A 198 17.08 -11.06 7.36
N ASP A 199 16.71 -10.55 6.19
CA ASP A 199 15.35 -10.54 5.67
C ASP A 199 15.04 -11.74 4.75
N PHE A 200 13.84 -11.80 4.15
CA PHE A 200 13.37 -12.83 3.22
C PHE A 200 14.45 -13.28 2.21
N ASN A 201 15.16 -12.31 1.62
CA ASN A 201 16.36 -12.57 0.84
C ASN A 201 17.58 -11.97 1.52
N ILE A 202 18.21 -12.75 2.40
CA ILE A 202 19.48 -12.39 3.06
C ILE A 202 20.49 -11.81 2.04
N LEU A 203 20.74 -10.51 2.17
CA LEU A 203 21.83 -9.82 1.48
C LEU A 203 23.07 -9.98 2.37
N ASN A 204 24.13 -10.60 1.83
CA ASN A 204 25.40 -10.83 2.54
C ASN A 204 26.55 -10.09 1.85
N SER A 205 27.74 -10.07 2.47
CA SER A 205 28.92 -9.27 2.08
C SER A 205 29.42 -9.40 0.63
N SER A 206 28.83 -10.29 -0.18
CA SER A 206 29.09 -10.39 -1.62
C SER A 206 28.14 -9.55 -2.49
N VAL A 207 27.08 -8.97 -1.92
CA VAL A 207 26.11 -8.15 -2.67
C VAL A 207 26.58 -6.70 -2.70
N VAL A 208 26.86 -6.20 -3.90
CA VAL A 208 27.30 -4.82 -4.13
C VAL A 208 26.45 -4.25 -5.27
N LEU A 209 25.76 -3.14 -5.01
CA LEU A 209 25.05 -2.39 -6.04
C LEU A 209 26.00 -1.40 -6.70
N ASN A 210 25.97 -1.33 -8.03
CA ASN A 210 26.73 -0.33 -8.76
C ASN A 210 25.91 0.98 -8.86
N THR A 211 26.11 1.85 -7.89
CA THR A 211 25.38 3.12 -7.70
C THR A 211 26.05 4.25 -8.49
N ASP A 212 25.67 4.38 -9.76
CA ASP A 212 26.09 5.53 -10.55
C ASP A 212 25.08 6.65 -10.31
N TYR A 213 25.49 7.73 -9.68
CA TYR A 213 24.60 8.87 -9.42
C TYR A 213 23.46 8.62 -8.43
N ALA A 214 23.70 7.83 -7.38
CA ALA A 214 22.78 7.71 -6.25
C ALA A 214 22.51 9.06 -5.58
N GLY A 215 21.26 9.27 -5.21
CA GLY A 215 20.86 10.25 -4.21
C GLY A 215 21.10 9.72 -2.79
N ALA A 216 21.48 10.61 -1.87
CA ALA A 216 21.52 10.26 -0.46
C ALA A 216 21.25 11.44 0.48
N ILE A 217 20.47 11.20 1.53
CA ILE A 217 20.10 12.17 2.55
C ILE A 217 21.07 12.08 3.73
N PRO A 218 21.76 13.15 4.14
CA PRO A 218 22.59 13.14 5.34
C PRO A 218 21.83 12.60 6.55
N LEU A 219 22.46 11.73 7.37
CA LEU A 219 21.76 11.12 8.53
C LEU A 219 21.22 12.15 9.53
N THR A 220 21.76 13.36 9.56
CA THR A 220 21.28 14.48 10.39
C THR A 220 20.02 15.16 9.83
N GLN A 221 19.58 14.79 8.63
CA GLN A 221 18.48 15.41 7.89
C GLN A 221 17.40 14.40 7.46
N VAL A 222 17.41 13.19 8.01
CA VAL A 222 16.41 12.15 7.67
C VAL A 222 15.07 12.34 8.40
N GLY A 223 14.94 13.37 9.26
CA GLY A 223 13.73 13.60 10.06
C GLY A 223 13.36 12.37 10.89
N LYS A 224 12.11 11.90 10.75
CA LYS A 224 11.64 10.62 11.32
C LYS A 224 11.90 9.41 10.42
N GLY A 225 12.42 9.63 9.21
CA GLY A 225 12.81 8.56 8.30
C GLY A 225 13.92 7.74 8.91
N ARG A 226 13.79 6.42 8.81
CA ARG A 226 14.76 5.50 9.36
C ARG A 226 15.69 5.03 8.24
N PRO A 227 17.00 5.30 8.34
CA PRO A 227 17.94 4.92 7.29
C PRO A 227 18.10 3.40 7.26
N LEU A 228 18.00 2.82 6.07
CA LEU A 228 18.26 1.40 5.87
C LEU A 228 19.69 1.19 5.38
N THR A 229 19.99 1.55 4.14
CA THR A 229 21.34 1.50 3.57
C THR A 229 22.05 2.83 3.77
N THR A 230 23.34 2.78 4.09
CA THR A 230 24.16 3.99 4.30
C THR A 230 25.39 4.03 3.41
N LEU A 231 25.75 5.23 2.97
CA LEU A 231 26.94 5.52 2.18
C LEU A 231 27.58 6.84 2.62
N ILE A 232 28.80 7.11 2.17
CA ILE A 232 29.54 8.32 2.53
C ILE A 232 29.54 9.29 1.34
N VAL A 233 28.81 10.40 1.46
CA VAL A 233 28.84 11.51 0.48
C VAL A 233 29.61 12.67 1.07
N ASN A 234 30.68 13.11 0.41
CA ASN A 234 31.48 14.27 0.86
C ASN A 234 31.87 14.19 2.36
N SER A 235 32.33 13.00 2.79
CA SER A 235 32.67 12.69 4.19
C SER A 235 31.50 12.71 5.19
N ILE A 236 30.25 12.72 4.71
CA ILE A 236 29.03 12.67 5.53
C ILE A 236 28.34 11.33 5.31
N THR A 237 28.13 10.57 6.39
CA THR A 237 27.27 9.39 6.36
C THR A 237 25.85 9.81 6.03
N SER A 238 25.30 9.22 4.98
CA SER A 238 24.01 9.56 4.38
C SER A 238 23.24 8.27 4.08
N ALA A 239 21.92 8.37 4.00
CA ALA A 239 21.02 7.28 3.69
C ALA A 239 20.63 7.34 2.21
N MET A 240 20.86 6.25 1.47
CA MET A 240 20.28 6.08 0.14
C MET A 240 18.82 5.63 0.23
N ASP A 241 18.48 4.88 1.28
CA ASP A 241 17.14 4.39 1.53
C ASP A 241 16.61 4.88 2.87
N LEU A 242 15.35 5.31 2.89
CA LEU A 242 14.62 5.60 4.12
C LEU A 242 13.36 4.74 4.19
N ALA A 243 13.04 4.30 5.41
CA ALA A 243 11.83 3.58 5.73
C ALA A 243 11.05 4.31 6.84
N PHE A 244 9.73 4.20 6.78
CA PHE A 244 8.80 4.81 7.74
C PHE A 244 7.79 3.78 8.20
N LEU A 245 7.75 3.53 9.50
CA LEU A 245 6.71 2.73 10.16
C LEU A 245 5.46 3.58 10.43
N PRO A 246 4.32 2.96 10.77
CA PRO A 246 3.11 3.69 11.15
C PRO A 246 3.34 4.74 12.24
N THR A 247 4.26 4.46 13.19
CA THR A 247 4.61 5.38 14.29
C THR A 247 5.40 6.60 13.84
N ASP A 248 6.01 6.57 12.65
CA ASP A 248 6.79 7.66 12.11
C ASP A 248 5.92 8.62 11.28
N LEU A 249 4.70 8.21 10.95
CA LEU A 249 3.75 8.92 10.09
C LEU A 249 2.63 9.59 10.89
N ASN A 250 2.19 10.77 10.45
CA ASN A 250 1.04 11.48 11.03
C ASN A 250 -0.29 10.75 10.80
N THR A 251 -0.35 9.86 9.81
CA THR A 251 -1.49 8.97 9.56
C THR A 251 -1.65 7.91 10.65
N GLY A 252 -0.59 7.61 11.41
CA GLY A 252 -0.56 6.53 12.40
C GLY A 252 -0.72 5.12 11.81
N ASN A 253 -0.76 5.02 10.48
CA ASN A 253 -1.06 3.83 9.69
C ASN A 253 -0.19 3.83 8.43
N GLY A 254 0.02 2.65 7.86
CA GLY A 254 0.78 2.48 6.63
C GLY A 254 2.29 2.46 6.85
N LYS A 255 3.02 2.19 5.78
CA LYS A 255 4.49 2.16 5.72
C LYS A 255 4.93 2.91 4.48
N ILE A 256 6.13 3.48 4.50
CA ILE A 256 6.75 4.05 3.30
C ILE A 256 8.17 3.54 3.17
N PHE A 257 8.54 3.08 1.98
CA PHE A 257 9.92 2.89 1.57
C PHE A 257 10.26 3.94 0.51
N ILE A 258 11.41 4.57 0.64
CA ILE A 258 11.97 5.39 -0.43
C ILE A 258 13.40 4.96 -0.74
N ASN A 259 13.65 4.79 -2.03
CA ASN A 259 14.98 4.60 -2.60
C ASN A 259 15.36 5.85 -3.41
N PHE A 260 16.62 6.28 -3.35
CA PHE A 260 17.12 7.44 -4.11
C PHE A 260 18.09 7.06 -5.25
N GLU A 261 18.02 5.83 -5.78
CA GLU A 261 18.96 5.30 -6.78
C GLU A 261 18.25 4.42 -7.83
N THR A 262 18.03 4.96 -9.03
CA THR A 262 17.37 4.21 -10.11
C THR A 262 18.34 3.43 -11.01
N ASN A 263 19.56 3.94 -11.20
CA ASN A 263 20.51 3.44 -12.19
C ASN A 263 20.98 2.02 -11.92
N CYS A 264 21.14 1.61 -10.66
CA CYS A 264 21.49 0.22 -10.35
C CYS A 264 20.40 -0.77 -10.81
N LEU A 265 19.17 -0.29 -10.99
CA LEU A 265 18.00 -1.08 -11.40
C LEU A 265 17.71 -1.00 -12.91
N LEU A 266 18.59 -0.36 -13.70
CA LEU A 266 18.50 -0.29 -15.17
C LEU A 266 19.20 -1.44 -15.89
N THR A 267 18.86 -1.62 -17.18
CA THR A 267 19.45 -2.63 -18.07
C THR A 267 20.98 -2.52 -18.11
N GLY A 268 21.66 -3.66 -17.97
CA GLY A 268 23.13 -3.73 -17.95
C GLY A 268 23.76 -3.61 -16.56
N ARG A 269 22.96 -3.30 -15.53
CA ARG A 269 23.38 -3.32 -14.11
C ARG A 269 22.52 -4.26 -13.28
N PHE A 270 21.21 -4.28 -13.55
CA PHE A 270 20.29 -5.16 -12.85
C PHE A 270 20.61 -6.65 -13.03
N ASP A 271 20.72 -7.35 -11.91
CA ASP A 271 20.69 -8.81 -11.87
C ASP A 271 19.70 -9.32 -10.80
N LEU A 272 19.14 -10.50 -11.02
CA LEU A 272 18.14 -11.07 -10.10
C LEU A 272 18.73 -11.51 -8.75
N ASN A 273 20.04 -11.72 -8.65
CA ASN A 273 20.67 -12.22 -7.43
C ASN A 273 21.01 -11.12 -6.43
N ASN A 274 21.23 -9.89 -6.90
CA ASN A 274 21.60 -8.74 -6.09
C ASN A 274 20.45 -7.73 -6.04
N GLU A 275 20.25 -6.97 -7.13
CA GLU A 275 19.18 -5.99 -7.25
C GLU A 275 17.81 -6.64 -7.11
N GLY A 276 17.60 -7.80 -7.71
CA GLY A 276 16.34 -8.54 -7.60
C GLY A 276 16.00 -8.86 -6.15
N LYS A 277 16.94 -9.42 -5.39
CA LYS A 277 16.74 -9.73 -3.96
C LYS A 277 16.51 -8.48 -3.12
N TYR A 278 17.23 -7.40 -3.42
CA TYR A 278 17.02 -6.11 -2.78
C TYR A 278 15.58 -5.61 -2.98
N ILE A 279 15.06 -5.64 -4.21
CA ILE A 279 13.66 -5.28 -4.50
C ILE A 279 12.67 -6.21 -3.80
N GLN A 280 12.96 -7.51 -3.72
CA GLN A 280 12.10 -8.46 -3.02
C GLN A 280 12.04 -8.21 -1.50
N ASN A 281 13.12 -7.73 -0.89
CA ASN A 281 13.11 -7.31 0.51
C ASN A 281 12.34 -6.00 0.71
N ILE A 282 12.32 -5.10 -0.28
CA ILE A 282 11.44 -3.92 -0.23
C ILE A 282 9.97 -4.34 -0.27
N TYR A 283 9.63 -5.30 -1.13
CA TYR A 283 8.30 -5.92 -1.12
C TYR A 283 7.97 -6.50 0.25
N ASP A 284 8.88 -7.28 0.85
CA ASP A 284 8.62 -7.89 2.16
C ASP A 284 8.42 -6.85 3.27
N TYR A 285 9.25 -5.81 3.30
CA TYR A 285 9.07 -4.65 4.18
C TYR A 285 7.67 -4.02 4.04
N LEU A 286 7.26 -3.79 2.79
CA LEU A 286 5.99 -3.15 2.46
C LEU A 286 4.79 -4.09 2.54
N ALA A 287 4.98 -5.39 2.70
CA ALA A 287 3.88 -6.33 2.83
C ALA A 287 3.23 -6.26 4.22
N THR A 288 2.31 -7.19 4.49
CA THR A 288 1.53 -7.36 5.74
C THR A 288 0.41 -6.35 5.94
N CYS A 289 -0.19 -5.89 4.84
CA CYS A 289 -1.28 -4.92 4.92
C CYS A 289 -2.62 -5.59 5.32
N TYR A 290 -3.49 -4.86 6.03
CA TYR A 290 -4.85 -5.32 6.33
C TYR A 290 -5.82 -4.85 5.24
N LYS A 291 -6.37 -5.76 4.42
CA LYS A 291 -7.37 -5.43 3.39
C LYS A 291 -8.51 -6.42 3.36
N PHE A 292 -9.69 -5.91 3.64
CA PHE A 292 -10.91 -6.69 3.63
C PHE A 292 -12.06 -5.85 3.09
N THR A 293 -13.03 -6.54 2.50
CA THR A 293 -14.29 -5.92 2.10
C THR A 293 -15.43 -6.64 2.79
N ILE A 294 -16.50 -5.91 3.04
CA ILE A 294 -17.74 -6.47 3.53
C ILE A 294 -18.90 -5.82 2.79
N THR A 295 -19.80 -6.65 2.26
CA THR A 295 -20.97 -6.23 1.53
C THR A 295 -22.19 -6.94 2.08
N LYS A 296 -23.31 -6.23 2.11
CA LYS A 296 -24.60 -6.80 2.50
C LYS A 296 -25.63 -6.46 1.45
N THR A 297 -26.35 -7.46 0.98
CA THR A 297 -27.43 -7.31 0.00
C THR A 297 -28.69 -8.01 0.51
N VAL A 298 -29.83 -7.71 -0.11
CA VAL A 298 -31.11 -8.34 0.24
C VAL A 298 -31.96 -8.61 -1.00
N ASN A 299 -32.59 -9.78 -1.05
CA ASN A 299 -33.47 -10.15 -2.13
C ASN A 299 -34.66 -11.02 -1.65
N PRO A 300 -35.91 -10.70 -2.00
CA PRO A 300 -36.35 -9.46 -2.62
C PRO A 300 -36.24 -8.28 -1.63
N GLY A 301 -35.99 -7.07 -2.14
CA GLY A 301 -35.89 -5.85 -1.29
C GLY A 301 -37.22 -5.35 -0.72
N LYS A 302 -38.34 -6.01 -1.06
CA LYS A 302 -39.68 -5.74 -0.53
C LYS A 302 -40.44 -7.05 -0.36
N ILE A 303 -41.12 -7.20 0.77
CA ILE A 303 -41.94 -8.37 1.11
C ILE A 303 -43.24 -7.96 1.79
N CYS A 304 -44.28 -8.78 1.71
CA CYS A 304 -45.46 -8.69 2.57
C CYS A 304 -45.19 -9.34 3.94
N LEU A 305 -46.09 -9.13 4.90
CA LEU A 305 -46.10 -9.92 6.13
C LEU A 305 -46.27 -11.42 5.80
N GLY A 306 -45.49 -12.26 6.49
CA GLY A 306 -45.45 -13.70 6.28
C GLY A 306 -44.56 -14.16 5.12
N GLU A 307 -44.19 -13.27 4.19
CA GLU A 307 -43.25 -13.56 3.10
C GLU A 307 -41.79 -13.52 3.61
N SER A 308 -40.90 -14.15 2.84
CA SER A 308 -39.48 -14.27 3.19
C SER A 308 -38.59 -13.45 2.26
N ALA A 309 -37.46 -13.00 2.80
CA ALA A 309 -36.34 -12.47 2.04
C ALA A 309 -35.03 -13.06 2.54
N THR A 310 -34.00 -13.01 1.70
CA THR A 310 -32.65 -13.43 2.07
C THR A 310 -31.74 -12.22 2.09
N TYR A 311 -31.12 -11.97 3.25
CA TYR A 311 -29.94 -11.11 3.33
C TYR A 311 -28.70 -11.96 3.04
N THR A 312 -27.79 -11.43 2.24
CA THR A 312 -26.50 -12.06 1.94
C THR A 312 -25.41 -11.11 2.37
N ILE A 313 -24.62 -11.52 3.35
CA ILE A 313 -23.45 -10.79 3.84
C ILE A 313 -22.21 -11.49 3.30
N CYS A 314 -21.47 -10.84 2.41
CA CYS A 314 -20.22 -11.37 1.89
C CYS A 314 -19.04 -10.60 2.47
N TYR A 315 -17.98 -11.32 2.82
CA TYR A 315 -16.72 -10.75 3.27
C TYR A 315 -15.58 -11.36 2.46
N SER A 316 -14.60 -10.52 2.14
CA SER A 316 -13.34 -10.96 1.53
C SER A 316 -12.15 -10.42 2.30
N ASN A 317 -11.05 -11.16 2.29
CA ASN A 317 -9.76 -10.72 2.79
C ASN A 317 -8.72 -10.88 1.68
N THR A 318 -8.17 -9.76 1.22
CA THR A 318 -7.13 -9.71 0.17
C THR A 318 -5.79 -9.23 0.71
N GLY A 319 -5.71 -8.91 2.01
CA GLY A 319 -4.45 -8.64 2.70
C GLY A 319 -4.03 -9.82 3.56
N LYS A 320 -3.24 -9.58 4.60
CA LYS A 320 -2.81 -10.62 5.56
C LYS A 320 -3.97 -11.27 6.31
N ASP A 321 -3.68 -12.42 6.92
CA ASP A 321 -4.61 -13.08 7.85
C ASP A 321 -5.16 -12.11 8.90
N LEU A 322 -6.49 -12.08 9.02
CA LEU A 322 -7.19 -11.29 10.03
C LEU A 322 -7.47 -12.17 11.24
N PRO A 323 -6.79 -11.98 12.39
CA PRO A 323 -7.08 -12.77 13.58
C PRO A 323 -8.32 -12.23 14.30
N ASN A 324 -9.00 -13.10 15.06
CA ASN A 324 -10.06 -12.74 16.01
C ASN A 324 -11.21 -11.89 15.43
N VAL A 325 -11.60 -12.19 14.19
CA VAL A 325 -12.66 -11.45 13.48
C VAL A 325 -14.03 -11.78 14.05
N SER A 326 -14.84 -10.73 14.26
CA SER A 326 -16.24 -10.84 14.62
C SER A 326 -17.10 -9.96 13.72
N LEU A 327 -18.14 -10.56 13.13
CA LEU A 327 -19.10 -9.89 12.26
C LEU A 327 -20.42 -9.67 13.01
N TRP A 328 -20.90 -8.43 13.04
CA TRP A 328 -22.08 -8.03 13.81
C TRP A 328 -23.15 -7.48 12.88
N ASP A 329 -24.39 -7.94 13.07
CA ASP A 329 -25.54 -7.48 12.28
C ASP A 329 -26.79 -7.31 13.14
N THR A 330 -27.44 -6.15 13.00
CA THR A 330 -28.73 -5.89 13.64
C THR A 330 -29.87 -6.17 12.67
N ILE A 331 -30.72 -7.15 12.99
CA ILE A 331 -31.90 -7.49 12.20
C ILE A 331 -33.06 -6.54 12.57
N PRO A 332 -33.78 -5.94 11.62
CA PRO A 332 -34.90 -5.05 11.93
C PRO A 332 -35.98 -5.70 12.81
N ASN A 333 -36.61 -4.91 13.69
CA ASN A 333 -37.66 -5.38 14.61
C ASN A 333 -38.88 -6.01 13.91
N CYS A 334 -39.13 -5.62 12.66
CA CYS A 334 -40.21 -6.16 11.84
C CYS A 334 -39.94 -7.55 11.26
N LEU A 335 -38.71 -8.07 11.41
CA LEU A 335 -38.27 -9.31 10.80
C LEU A 335 -37.90 -10.36 11.85
N GLY A 336 -38.23 -11.62 11.56
CA GLY A 336 -37.74 -12.79 12.28
C GLY A 336 -36.79 -13.60 11.41
N ILE A 337 -35.69 -14.11 11.99
CA ILE A 337 -34.82 -15.06 11.30
C ILE A 337 -35.53 -16.41 11.19
N ILE A 338 -35.60 -16.95 9.98
CA ILE A 338 -36.03 -18.33 9.70
C ILE A 338 -34.83 -19.27 9.74
N SER A 339 -33.75 -18.90 9.06
CA SER A 339 -32.54 -19.72 8.98
C SER A 339 -31.32 -18.89 8.61
N THR A 340 -30.15 -19.45 8.89
CA THR A 340 -28.85 -18.89 8.53
C THR A 340 -27.97 -19.99 7.93
N SER A 341 -27.22 -19.72 6.86
CA SER A 341 -26.27 -20.70 6.30
C SER A 341 -25.14 -21.03 7.27
N GLN A 342 -24.82 -20.11 8.18
CA GLN A 342 -23.94 -20.30 9.32
C GLN A 342 -24.65 -19.82 10.59
N PRO A 343 -24.83 -20.68 11.62
CA PRO A 343 -25.47 -20.26 12.86
C PRO A 343 -24.72 -19.09 13.52
N PRO A 344 -25.43 -18.07 14.04
CA PRO A 344 -24.78 -17.01 14.80
C PRO A 344 -24.13 -17.60 16.05
N THR A 345 -22.93 -17.12 16.36
CA THR A 345 -22.19 -17.52 17.57
C THR A 345 -22.75 -16.89 18.83
N GLY A 346 -23.53 -15.82 18.71
CA GLY A 346 -24.33 -15.28 19.80
C GLY A 346 -25.34 -14.25 19.35
N ILE A 347 -26.25 -13.92 20.27
CA ILE A 347 -27.44 -13.11 20.03
C ILE A 347 -27.73 -12.27 21.29
N ASN A 348 -28.09 -11.00 21.10
CA ASN A 348 -28.65 -10.14 22.13
C ASN A 348 -29.81 -9.32 21.54
N GLY A 349 -31.05 -9.73 21.82
CA GLY A 349 -32.24 -9.14 21.19
C GLY A 349 -32.23 -9.36 19.68
N LYS A 350 -32.13 -8.27 18.90
CA LYS A 350 -32.02 -8.30 17.44
C LYS A 350 -30.60 -8.14 16.91
N LEU A 351 -29.61 -8.02 17.78
CA LEU A 351 -28.20 -8.00 17.43
C LEU A 351 -27.67 -9.44 17.38
N TYR A 352 -27.11 -9.84 16.25
CA TYR A 352 -26.54 -11.15 15.99
C TYR A 352 -25.06 -11.00 15.66
N TRP A 353 -24.23 -11.96 16.08
CA TRP A 353 -22.81 -11.95 15.70
C TRP A 353 -22.24 -13.34 15.37
N TRP A 354 -21.25 -13.33 14.49
CA TRP A 354 -20.48 -14.50 14.06
C TRP A 354 -19.00 -14.26 14.37
N ASN A 355 -18.46 -15.04 15.31
CA ASN A 355 -17.03 -15.14 15.54
C ASN A 355 -16.43 -16.02 14.45
N LEU A 356 -15.73 -15.39 13.51
CA LEU A 356 -15.11 -16.07 12.37
C LEU A 356 -13.73 -16.63 12.74
N GLY A 357 -13.16 -16.22 13.87
CA GLY A 357 -11.81 -16.61 14.26
C GLY A 357 -10.78 -15.94 13.34
N THR A 358 -9.83 -16.70 12.83
CA THR A 358 -8.93 -16.20 11.78
C THR A 358 -9.64 -16.24 10.44
N VAL A 359 -9.64 -15.12 9.72
CA VAL A 359 -10.02 -15.05 8.30
C VAL A 359 -8.73 -15.02 7.48
N PRO A 360 -8.31 -16.14 6.86
CA PRO A 360 -7.05 -16.19 6.12
C PRO A 360 -7.02 -15.24 4.92
N SER A 361 -5.82 -14.88 4.48
CA SER A 361 -5.61 -14.22 3.19
C SER A 361 -6.27 -15.01 2.05
N GLY A 362 -6.81 -14.29 1.07
CA GLY A 362 -7.54 -14.86 -0.08
C GLY A 362 -8.95 -15.35 0.24
N THR A 363 -9.45 -15.19 1.47
CA THR A 363 -10.82 -15.60 1.81
C THR A 363 -11.84 -14.82 1.00
N ASN A 364 -12.85 -15.51 0.47
CA ASN A 364 -14.05 -14.93 -0.11
C ASN A 364 -15.26 -15.81 0.27
N ALA A 365 -16.10 -15.33 1.18
CA ALA A 365 -17.17 -16.12 1.78
C ALA A 365 -18.42 -15.28 2.06
N CYS A 366 -19.57 -15.95 2.19
CA CYS A 366 -20.84 -15.28 2.48
C CYS A 366 -21.68 -16.03 3.53
N ILE A 367 -22.41 -15.25 4.33
CA ILE A 367 -23.45 -15.71 5.25
C ILE A 367 -24.81 -15.30 4.69
N ASN A 368 -25.68 -16.28 4.44
CA ASN A 368 -27.06 -16.07 4.01
C ASN A 368 -27.98 -16.15 5.22
N ILE A 369 -28.83 -15.14 5.40
CA ILE A 369 -29.81 -15.04 6.50
C ILE A 369 -31.19 -14.94 5.86
N VAL A 370 -31.98 -16.00 5.99
CA VAL A 370 -33.38 -15.99 5.55
C VAL A 370 -34.23 -15.42 6.67
N VAL A 371 -34.98 -14.37 6.36
CA VAL A 371 -35.88 -13.69 7.29
C VAL A 371 -37.33 -13.75 6.81
N ARG A 372 -38.28 -13.59 7.73
CA ARG A 372 -39.72 -13.43 7.46
C ARG A 372 -40.20 -12.09 7.97
N GLY A 373 -41.12 -11.44 7.24
CA GLY A 373 -41.85 -10.28 7.75
C GLY A 373 -42.86 -10.66 8.83
N GLU A 374 -42.68 -10.19 10.06
CA GLU A 374 -43.52 -10.54 11.22
C GLU A 374 -44.51 -9.44 11.60
N ASN A 375 -44.08 -8.18 11.51
CA ASN A 375 -44.91 -7.02 11.82
C ASN A 375 -44.50 -5.80 10.97
N LEU A 376 -45.20 -4.66 11.11
CA LEU A 376 -44.94 -3.46 10.31
C LEU A 376 -43.99 -2.45 10.98
N ASN A 377 -43.50 -2.73 12.20
CA ASN A 377 -42.61 -1.84 12.95
C ASN A 377 -41.14 -2.23 12.75
N CYS A 378 -40.44 -1.53 11.86
CA CYS A 378 -39.05 -1.83 11.50
C CYS A 378 -37.99 -1.02 12.25
N GLU A 379 -38.40 -0.12 13.15
CA GLU A 379 -37.49 0.67 13.99
C GLU A 379 -37.21 -0.03 15.32
#